data_AF-A0A916ZI20-F1
#
_entry.id   AF-A0A916ZI20-F1
#
_cell.length_a   1.000
_cell.length_b   1.000
_cell.length_c   1.000
_cell.angle_alpha   90.00
_cell.angle_beta   90.00
_cell.angle_gamma   90.00
#
_symmetry.space_group_name_H-M   'P 1'
#
loop_
_entity.id
_entity.type
_entity.pdbx_description
1 polymer ?
#
loop_
_entity_poly.entity_id
_entity_poly.type
_entity_poly.pdbx_seq_one_letter_code
_entity_poly.pdbx_strand_id
1 'polypeptide(L)'
;MRRVQNIYYGVVTNENSMTELLCNYMAYKPFRDLFLGLFLSNEELERFEYDHFQTQYTVELNNCRPDIVLSNDEYEILIEVKTSNSGLTENQPVTYLQHLYEAGEKKKFLIFLVPSNYAYQHIWSSKASEFIKRNGLANIQTPTIYWNELIHIIHESELFLLSEKIKDFYDLLKIWFEVKRITFTNSEVSFMFKPEIPSIMNKLFEIVNGVMDYCSKEFKGKITSNDTEYAIYFKDENKGYVLYFGVWYDFWDKHGSPLCYGVCSEWDEQTVKNFENKHKLLYEQDNYLMMNVPEIMISSENCSEKVAQLIYNELAALKKNPTLMINTKLS
;
A
#
# COMPACT_ATOMS: atom_id res chain seq x y z
N MET A 1 0.65 5.51 -12.74
CA MET A 1 1.33 4.60 -11.77
C MET A 1 2.10 3.51 -12.54
N ARG A 2 3.43 3.41 -12.41
CA ARG A 2 4.21 2.33 -13.07
C ARG A 2 3.87 0.99 -12.43
N ARG A 3 3.65 -0.05 -13.25
CA ARG A 3 3.38 -1.43 -12.77
C ARG A 3 4.53 -1.89 -11.86
N VAL A 4 4.22 -2.40 -10.68
CA VAL A 4 5.21 -3.06 -9.81
C VAL A 4 5.82 -4.23 -10.58
N GLN A 5 7.14 -4.24 -10.75
CA GLN A 5 7.86 -5.33 -11.41
C GLN A 5 7.99 -6.51 -10.45
N ASN A 6 6.88 -7.21 -10.21
CA ASN A 6 6.84 -8.43 -9.41
C ASN A 6 5.71 -9.33 -9.94
N ILE A 7 6.01 -10.58 -10.29
CA ILE A 7 5.03 -11.48 -10.91
C ILE A 7 3.87 -11.88 -9.97
N TYR A 8 4.04 -11.71 -8.66
CA TYR A 8 3.03 -12.00 -7.65
C TYR A 8 2.12 -10.81 -7.34
N TYR A 9 2.41 -9.63 -7.89
CA TYR A 9 1.58 -8.45 -7.71
C TYR A 9 0.16 -8.67 -8.24
N GLY A 10 -0.84 -8.50 -7.38
CA GLY A 10 -2.24 -8.74 -7.69
C GLY A 10 -2.65 -10.22 -7.74
N VAL A 11 -1.70 -11.15 -7.60
CA VAL A 11 -1.95 -12.60 -7.50
C VAL A 11 -2.04 -13.01 -6.03
N VAL A 12 -1.05 -12.60 -5.22
CA VAL A 12 -1.05 -12.82 -3.77
C VAL A 12 -1.70 -11.61 -3.11
N THR A 13 -2.87 -11.84 -2.52
CA THR A 13 -3.74 -10.76 -2.02
C THR A 13 -4.26 -10.99 -0.61
N ASN A 14 -4.11 -12.21 -0.08
CA ASN A 14 -4.59 -12.60 1.25
C ASN A 14 -3.76 -13.74 1.85
N GLU A 15 -4.06 -14.07 3.11
CA GLU A 15 -3.41 -15.14 3.89
C GLU A 15 -3.35 -16.47 3.13
N ASN A 16 -4.47 -16.96 2.60
CA ASN A 16 -4.53 -18.24 1.88
C ASN A 16 -3.62 -18.23 0.65
N SER A 17 -3.65 -17.17 -0.18
CA SER A 17 -2.78 -17.08 -1.35
C SER A 17 -1.29 -17.01 -1.00
N MET A 18 -0.94 -16.44 0.17
CA MET A 18 0.42 -16.43 0.68
C MET A 18 0.83 -17.82 1.18
N THR A 19 -0.04 -18.52 1.91
CA THR A 19 0.18 -19.89 2.37
C THR A 19 0.43 -20.85 1.21
N GLU A 20 -0.41 -20.80 0.17
CA GLU A 20 -0.22 -21.62 -1.03
C GLU A 20 1.10 -21.28 -1.74
N LEU A 21 1.44 -19.99 -1.85
CA LEU A 21 2.71 -19.60 -2.46
C LEU A 21 3.90 -20.11 -1.65
N LEU A 22 3.87 -19.96 -0.32
CA LEU A 22 4.90 -20.49 0.58
C LEU A 22 5.05 -22.00 0.41
N CYS A 23 3.95 -22.75 0.37
CA CYS A 23 4.00 -24.20 0.18
C CYS A 23 4.58 -24.56 -1.20
N ASN A 24 4.18 -23.88 -2.27
CA ASN A 24 4.74 -24.10 -3.61
C ASN A 24 6.26 -23.88 -3.65
N TYR A 25 6.78 -22.92 -2.87
CA TYR A 25 8.21 -22.70 -2.77
C TYR A 25 8.97 -23.85 -2.06
N MET A 26 8.30 -24.68 -1.26
CA MET A 26 8.89 -25.88 -0.66
C MET A 26 9.26 -26.95 -1.70
N ALA A 27 8.75 -26.85 -2.93
CA ALA A 27 9.19 -27.67 -4.06
C ALA A 27 10.66 -27.41 -4.42
N TYR A 28 11.13 -26.20 -4.16
CA TYR A 28 12.50 -25.81 -4.44
C TYR A 28 13.40 -26.16 -3.24
N LYS A 29 14.16 -27.26 -3.35
CA LYS A 29 15.00 -27.79 -2.25
C LYS A 29 15.84 -26.72 -1.54
N PRO A 30 16.56 -25.81 -2.23
CA PRO A 30 17.33 -24.77 -1.55
C PRO A 30 16.49 -23.85 -0.65
N PHE A 31 15.25 -23.52 -1.07
CA PHE A 31 14.33 -22.77 -0.22
C PHE A 31 13.78 -23.63 0.93
N ARG A 32 13.38 -24.87 0.63
CA ARG A 32 12.87 -25.82 1.62
C ARG A 32 13.86 -26.04 2.75
N ASP A 33 15.10 -26.39 2.41
CA ASP A 33 16.16 -26.66 3.39
C ASP A 33 16.43 -25.42 4.25
N LEU A 34 16.42 -24.24 3.63
CA LEU A 34 16.60 -22.97 4.30
C LEU A 34 15.47 -22.67 5.29
N PHE A 35 14.20 -22.87 4.90
CA PHE A 35 13.05 -22.68 5.78
C PHE A 35 13.02 -23.72 6.91
N LEU A 36 13.17 -25.01 6.60
CA LEU A 36 13.16 -26.09 7.59
C LEU A 36 14.35 -25.98 8.56
N GLY A 37 15.49 -25.46 8.10
CA GLY A 37 16.67 -25.20 8.93
C GLY A 37 16.46 -24.20 10.06
N LEU A 38 15.34 -23.48 10.07
CA LEU A 38 14.94 -22.63 11.21
C LEU A 38 14.59 -23.44 12.46
N PHE A 39 14.21 -24.71 12.32
CA PHE A 39 13.76 -25.56 13.44
C PHE A 39 14.19 -27.02 13.36
N LEU A 40 14.89 -27.43 12.30
CA LEU A 40 15.49 -28.76 12.14
C LEU A 40 17.00 -28.65 11.96
N SER A 41 17.72 -29.71 12.32
CA SER A 41 19.16 -29.83 12.07
C SER A 41 19.46 -30.23 10.63
N ASN A 42 20.68 -29.93 10.16
CA ASN A 42 21.11 -30.26 8.80
C ASN A 42 20.97 -31.75 8.43
N GLU A 43 21.14 -32.66 9.40
CA GLU A 43 20.97 -34.10 9.18
C GLU A 43 19.50 -34.51 8.96
N GLU A 44 18.56 -33.72 9.48
CA GLU A 44 17.12 -33.97 9.35
C GLU A 44 16.57 -33.46 8.02
N LEU A 45 17.17 -32.40 7.45
CA LEU A 45 16.70 -31.77 6.20
C LEU A 45 16.66 -32.74 5.01
N GLU A 46 17.61 -33.68 4.94
CA GLU A 46 17.69 -34.67 3.86
C GLU A 46 16.53 -35.68 3.88
N ARG A 47 15.71 -35.71 4.93
CA ARG A 47 14.56 -36.62 5.08
C ARG A 47 13.28 -36.07 4.45
N PHE A 48 13.32 -34.87 3.87
CA PHE A 48 12.15 -34.18 3.35
C PHE A 48 12.19 -34.01 1.84
N GLU A 49 11.21 -34.62 1.19
CA GLU A 49 10.83 -34.42 -0.20
C GLU A 49 9.61 -33.50 -0.30
N TYR A 50 9.32 -33.01 -1.51
CA TYR A 50 8.24 -32.04 -1.70
C TYR A 50 6.84 -32.64 -1.58
N ASP A 51 6.69 -33.91 -1.97
CA ASP A 51 5.43 -34.65 -1.86
C ASP A 51 4.99 -34.92 -0.41
N HIS A 52 5.87 -34.73 0.56
CA HIS A 52 5.52 -34.73 1.98
C HIS A 52 4.74 -33.47 2.41
N PHE A 53 4.71 -32.41 1.60
CA PHE A 53 3.99 -31.17 1.91
C PHE A 53 2.55 -31.21 1.37
N GLN A 54 1.60 -30.78 2.20
CA GLN A 54 0.20 -30.66 1.83
C GLN A 54 -0.37 -29.35 2.34
N THR A 55 -1.13 -28.64 1.50
CA THR A 55 -2.02 -27.55 1.93
C THR A 55 -3.46 -28.06 2.00
N GLN A 56 -4.30 -27.37 2.76
CA GLN A 56 -5.74 -27.62 2.80
C GLN A 56 -6.16 -29.03 3.26
N TYR A 57 -5.26 -29.76 3.90
CA TYR A 57 -5.55 -31.08 4.43
C TYR A 57 -6.41 -30.96 5.69
N THR A 58 -7.63 -31.50 5.65
CA THR A 58 -8.44 -31.68 6.84
C THR A 58 -8.04 -32.98 7.49
N VAL A 59 -7.41 -32.89 8.65
CA VAL A 59 -7.20 -34.04 9.51
C VAL A 59 -8.58 -34.52 9.99
N GLU A 60 -8.95 -35.75 9.65
CA GLU A 60 -10.26 -36.35 9.99
C GLU A 60 -10.53 -36.30 11.51
N LEU A 61 -9.47 -36.38 12.30
CA LEU A 61 -9.53 -36.21 13.74
C LEU A 61 -9.73 -34.73 14.13
N ASN A 62 -10.91 -34.42 14.68
CA ASN A 62 -11.33 -33.11 15.19
C ASN A 62 -11.57 -32.00 14.15
N ASN A 63 -11.69 -32.33 12.85
CA ASN A 63 -11.84 -31.35 11.76
C ASN A 63 -10.77 -30.24 11.81
N CYS A 64 -9.56 -30.63 12.17
CA CYS A 64 -8.39 -29.76 12.20
C CYS A 64 -7.91 -29.51 10.76
N ARG A 65 -7.71 -28.25 10.39
CA ARG A 65 -7.11 -27.86 9.11
C ARG A 65 -5.96 -26.90 9.38
N PRO A 66 -4.73 -27.40 9.51
CA PRO A 66 -3.55 -26.54 9.54
C PRO A 66 -3.32 -25.96 8.13
N ASP A 67 -2.62 -24.83 8.07
CA ASP A 67 -2.33 -24.16 6.80
C ASP A 67 -1.40 -25.00 5.91
N ILE A 68 -0.36 -25.59 6.52
CA ILE A 68 0.56 -26.52 5.86
C ILE A 68 0.79 -27.73 6.78
N VAL A 69 0.71 -28.93 6.21
CA VAL A 69 1.14 -30.19 6.82
C VAL A 69 2.41 -30.66 6.13
N LEU A 70 3.37 -31.13 6.93
CA LEU A 70 4.53 -31.86 6.46
C LEU A 70 4.64 -33.16 7.25
N SER A 71 4.40 -34.29 6.58
CA SER A 71 4.32 -35.60 7.22
C SER A 71 5.08 -36.66 6.44
N ASN A 72 5.86 -37.47 7.16
CA ASN A 72 6.50 -38.69 6.65
C ASN A 72 6.52 -39.75 7.77
N ASP A 73 7.25 -40.85 7.59
CA ASP A 73 7.30 -41.95 8.58
C ASP A 73 7.87 -41.52 9.95
N GLU A 74 8.68 -40.45 9.99
CA GLU A 74 9.42 -40.04 11.19
C GLU A 74 8.93 -38.72 11.80
N TYR A 75 8.30 -37.85 11.00
CA TYR A 75 7.91 -36.49 11.37
C TYR A 75 6.43 -36.23 11.11
N GLU A 76 5.84 -35.46 12.02
CA GLU A 76 4.52 -34.85 11.85
C GLU A 76 4.64 -33.37 12.20
N ILE A 77 4.56 -32.50 11.20
CA ILE A 77 4.82 -31.07 11.33
C ILE A 77 3.61 -30.31 10.82
N LEU A 78 2.98 -29.55 11.71
CA LEU A 78 1.90 -28.65 11.37
C LEU A 78 2.42 -27.22 11.40
N ILE A 79 2.09 -26.43 10.38
CA ILE A 79 2.45 -25.02 10.30
C ILE A 79 1.15 -24.22 10.22
N GLU A 80 0.97 -23.31 11.18
CA GLU A 80 -0.07 -22.29 11.14
C GLU A 80 0.54 -20.98 10.68
N VAL A 81 -0.05 -20.36 9.67
CA VAL A 81 0.44 -19.15 9.03
C VAL A 81 -0.49 -17.99 9.36
N LYS A 82 0.09 -16.86 9.78
CA LYS A 82 -0.63 -15.59 9.89
C LYS A 82 0.09 -14.55 9.06
N THR A 83 -0.66 -13.80 8.26
CA THR A 83 -0.11 -12.69 7.46
C THR A 83 -0.43 -11.31 8.01
N SER A 84 -1.30 -11.26 9.02
CA SER A 84 -1.76 -10.04 9.68
C SER A 84 -2.18 -10.35 11.12
N ASN A 85 -2.73 -9.36 11.82
CA ASN A 85 -3.34 -9.56 13.15
C ASN A 85 -4.73 -10.24 13.06
N SER A 86 -4.89 -11.22 12.18
CA SER A 86 -6.07 -12.10 12.18
C SER A 86 -6.12 -12.84 13.52
N GLY A 87 -7.30 -12.89 14.13
CA GLY A 87 -7.50 -13.58 15.41
C GLY A 87 -7.27 -15.10 15.28
N LEU A 88 -7.02 -15.75 16.42
CA LEU A 88 -7.00 -17.21 16.49
C LEU A 88 -8.43 -17.73 16.39
N THR A 89 -8.64 -18.81 15.64
CA THR A 89 -9.92 -19.54 15.71
C THR A 89 -10.05 -20.23 17.07
N GLU A 90 -11.27 -20.51 17.52
CA GLU A 90 -11.53 -21.08 18.86
C GLU A 90 -10.70 -22.35 19.12
N ASN A 91 -10.54 -23.15 18.07
CA ASN A 91 -9.89 -24.47 18.07
C ASN A 91 -8.36 -24.41 18.02
N GLN A 92 -7.76 -23.23 17.78
CA GLN A 92 -6.31 -23.04 17.68
C GLN A 92 -5.69 -22.62 19.03
N PRO A 93 -4.51 -23.14 19.40
CA PRO A 93 -3.78 -24.27 18.80
C PRO A 93 -4.23 -25.66 19.30
N VAL A 94 -5.22 -25.73 20.20
CA VAL A 94 -5.50 -26.93 21.02
C VAL A 94 -5.82 -28.16 20.17
N THR A 95 -6.63 -28.03 19.12
CA THR A 95 -6.97 -29.16 18.24
C THR A 95 -5.77 -29.68 17.45
N TYR A 96 -4.83 -28.79 17.11
CA TYR A 96 -3.60 -29.14 16.39
C TYR A 96 -2.66 -29.94 17.29
N LEU A 97 -2.54 -29.49 18.54
CA LEU A 97 -1.77 -30.19 19.57
C LEU A 97 -2.37 -31.55 19.91
N GLN A 98 -3.70 -31.67 19.94
CA GLN A 98 -4.37 -32.96 20.14
C GLN A 98 -4.06 -33.94 19.01
N HIS A 99 -4.12 -33.51 17.76
CA HIS A 99 -3.74 -34.35 16.62
C HIS A 99 -2.29 -34.82 16.72
N LEU A 100 -1.36 -33.90 16.96
CA LEU A 100 0.05 -34.23 17.12
C LEU A 100 0.28 -35.19 18.29
N TYR A 101 -0.42 -35.00 19.41
CA TYR A 101 -0.35 -35.92 20.55
C TYR A 101 -0.69 -37.35 20.14
N GLU A 102 -1.75 -37.53 19.35
CA GLU A 102 -2.23 -38.84 18.88
C GLU A 102 -1.40 -39.46 17.74
N ALA A 103 -0.53 -38.69 17.07
CA ALA A 103 0.32 -39.15 15.96
C ALA A 103 1.47 -40.13 16.36
N GLY A 104 1.40 -40.78 17.52
CA GLY A 104 2.32 -41.87 17.91
C GLY A 104 3.75 -41.43 18.25
N GLU A 105 4.76 -42.15 17.78
CA GLU A 105 6.18 -41.96 18.13
C GLU A 105 6.94 -40.97 17.24
N LYS A 106 6.29 -40.40 16.21
CA LYS A 106 6.89 -39.39 15.33
C LYS A 106 7.44 -38.20 16.12
N LYS A 107 8.49 -37.57 15.59
CA LYS A 107 8.90 -36.23 16.02
C LYS A 107 7.84 -35.21 15.59
N LYS A 108 7.36 -34.42 16.54
CA LYS A 108 6.17 -33.59 16.34
C LYS A 108 6.50 -32.12 16.48
N PHE A 109 6.02 -31.32 15.54
CA PHE A 109 6.19 -29.88 15.54
C PHE A 109 4.87 -29.18 15.26
N LEU A 110 4.58 -28.14 16.04
CA LEU A 110 3.55 -27.16 15.73
C LEU A 110 4.21 -25.80 15.58
N ILE A 111 4.50 -25.44 14.34
CA ILE A 111 5.16 -24.19 13.97
C ILE A 111 4.11 -23.09 13.88
N PHE A 112 4.39 -21.94 14.51
CA PHE A 112 3.58 -20.74 14.35
C PHE A 112 4.34 -19.68 13.56
N LEU A 113 4.01 -19.50 12.29
CA LEU A 113 4.66 -18.54 11.39
C LEU A 113 3.86 -17.23 11.33
N VAL A 114 4.40 -16.16 11.91
CA VAL A 114 3.64 -14.92 12.15
C VAL A 114 4.45 -13.64 11.93
N PRO A 115 3.81 -12.46 11.83
CA PRO A 115 4.52 -11.19 11.89
C PRO A 115 5.15 -10.98 13.28
N SER A 116 6.27 -10.25 13.35
CA SER A 116 6.98 -9.99 14.63
C SER A 116 6.16 -9.18 15.65
N ASN A 117 5.10 -8.52 15.20
CA ASN A 117 4.18 -7.74 16.03
C ASN A 117 2.79 -8.40 16.16
N TYR A 118 2.69 -9.73 15.98
CA TYR A 118 1.42 -10.43 16.01
C TYR A 118 0.72 -10.35 17.38
N ALA A 119 -0.47 -9.73 17.42
CA ALA A 119 -1.15 -9.35 18.66
C ALA A 119 -1.53 -10.55 19.56
N TYR A 120 -1.84 -11.71 18.97
CA TYR A 120 -2.39 -12.87 19.70
C TYR A 120 -1.36 -13.95 20.05
N GLN A 121 -0.06 -13.66 19.87
CA GLN A 121 1.02 -14.62 20.17
C GLN A 121 1.00 -15.11 21.63
N HIS A 122 0.67 -14.22 22.56
CA HIS A 122 0.57 -14.56 23.98
C HIS A 122 -0.55 -15.58 24.26
N ILE A 123 -1.69 -15.48 23.54
CA ILE A 123 -2.81 -16.42 23.66
C ILE A 123 -2.40 -17.79 23.12
N TRP A 124 -1.77 -17.82 21.94
CA TRP A 124 -1.23 -19.05 21.34
C TRP A 124 -0.30 -19.77 22.32
N SER A 125 0.69 -19.04 22.84
CA SER A 125 1.71 -19.56 23.75
C SER A 125 1.09 -20.08 25.06
N SER A 126 0.11 -19.35 25.61
CA SER A 126 -0.61 -19.78 26.81
C SER A 126 -1.38 -21.07 26.59
N LYS A 127 -2.19 -21.14 25.52
CA LYS A 127 -2.98 -22.34 25.20
C LYS A 127 -2.08 -23.55 24.94
N ALA A 128 -0.98 -23.38 24.21
CA ALA A 128 -0.02 -24.45 23.93
C ALA A 128 0.66 -24.96 25.22
N SER A 129 1.11 -24.03 26.07
CA SER A 129 1.75 -24.37 27.34
C SER A 129 0.80 -25.11 28.29
N GLU A 130 -0.46 -24.67 28.36
CA GLU A 130 -1.49 -25.35 29.16
C GLU A 130 -1.76 -26.78 28.66
N PHE A 131 -1.83 -26.98 27.34
CA PHE A 131 -2.02 -28.29 26.77
C PHE A 131 -0.86 -29.24 27.11
N ILE A 132 0.39 -28.79 26.91
CA ILE A 132 1.59 -29.58 27.22
C ILE A 132 1.63 -29.92 28.71
N LYS A 133 1.34 -28.95 29.60
CA LYS A 133 1.31 -29.19 31.04
C LYS A 133 0.28 -30.25 31.45
N ARG A 134 -0.89 -30.30 30.79
CA ARG A 134 -1.97 -31.24 31.11
C ARG A 134 -1.70 -32.65 30.58
N ASN A 135 -1.09 -32.78 29.41
CA ASN A 135 -0.89 -34.06 28.72
C ASN A 135 0.51 -34.67 28.94
N GLY A 136 1.35 -34.05 29.77
CA GLY A 136 2.72 -34.49 30.04
C GLY A 136 3.72 -34.01 28.99
N LEU A 137 4.99 -34.46 29.10
CA LEU A 137 6.05 -34.19 28.11
C LEU A 137 5.76 -34.92 26.80
N ALA A 138 4.67 -34.53 26.12
CA ALA A 138 4.50 -34.83 24.71
C ALA A 138 5.73 -34.24 24.00
N ASN A 139 6.42 -35.05 23.20
CA ASN A 139 7.57 -34.65 22.39
C ASN A 139 7.13 -33.75 21.21
N ILE A 140 6.33 -32.72 21.50
CA ILE A 140 5.80 -31.75 20.57
C ILE A 140 6.54 -30.44 20.79
N GLN A 141 7.26 -30.00 19.77
CA GLN A 141 7.96 -28.73 19.77
C GLN A 141 7.06 -27.65 19.18
N THR A 142 6.97 -26.48 19.82
CA THR A 142 6.07 -25.40 19.39
C THR A 142 6.82 -24.09 19.08
N PRO A 143 7.79 -24.09 18.14
CA PRO A 143 8.52 -22.87 17.82
C PRO A 143 7.61 -21.82 17.19
N THR A 144 7.84 -20.56 17.54
CA THR A 144 7.30 -19.41 16.81
C THR A 144 8.39 -18.92 15.88
N ILE A 145 8.07 -18.82 14.60
CA ILE A 145 8.95 -18.28 13.57
C ILE A 145 8.35 -16.97 13.09
N TYR A 146 9.19 -15.96 12.91
CA TYR A 146 8.71 -14.69 12.37
C TYR A 146 9.03 -14.54 10.89
N TRP A 147 8.13 -13.89 10.15
CA TRP A 147 8.38 -13.60 8.73
C TRP A 147 9.67 -12.83 8.47
N ASN A 148 10.05 -11.91 9.36
CA ASN A 148 11.31 -11.18 9.26
C ASN A 148 12.54 -12.08 9.48
N GLU A 149 12.42 -13.17 10.24
CA GLU A 149 13.50 -14.18 10.32
C GLU A 149 13.67 -14.89 8.99
N LEU A 150 12.56 -15.32 8.36
CA LEU A 150 12.59 -15.93 7.02
C LEU A 150 13.19 -14.98 5.97
N ILE A 151 12.78 -13.70 5.97
CA ILE A 151 13.37 -12.68 5.10
C ILE A 151 14.88 -12.55 5.34
N HIS A 152 15.29 -12.50 6.61
CA HIS A 152 16.69 -12.38 6.98
C HIS A 152 17.52 -13.56 6.48
N ILE A 153 17.08 -14.81 6.68
CA ILE A 153 17.84 -15.98 6.22
C ILE A 153 17.88 -16.10 4.69
N ILE A 154 16.83 -15.68 3.97
CA ILE A 154 16.86 -15.59 2.50
C ILE A 154 17.91 -14.56 2.03
N HIS A 155 18.03 -13.45 2.75
CA HIS A 155 19.03 -12.42 2.46
C HIS A 155 20.46 -12.93 2.72
N GLU A 156 20.72 -13.47 3.91
CA GLU A 156 22.07 -13.93 4.30
C GLU A 156 22.59 -15.09 3.44
N SER A 157 21.69 -15.96 2.97
CA SER A 157 22.03 -17.06 2.06
C SER A 157 22.17 -16.62 0.60
N GLU A 158 21.82 -15.36 0.29
CA GLU A 158 21.73 -14.83 -1.06
C GLU A 158 20.81 -15.66 -1.99
N LEU A 159 19.83 -16.39 -1.42
CA LEU A 159 18.95 -17.29 -2.18
C LEU A 159 18.19 -16.55 -3.30
N PHE A 160 17.88 -15.27 -3.07
CA PHE A 160 17.24 -14.38 -4.05
C PHE A 160 18.05 -14.16 -5.34
N LEU A 161 19.36 -14.46 -5.34
CA LEU A 161 20.19 -14.38 -6.54
C LEU A 161 20.05 -15.62 -7.45
N LEU A 162 19.48 -16.72 -6.95
CA LEU A 162 19.40 -17.98 -7.71
C LEU A 162 18.39 -17.95 -8.85
N SER A 163 17.31 -17.16 -8.73
CA SER A 163 16.34 -16.98 -9.80
C SER A 163 15.48 -15.73 -9.60
N GLU A 164 14.97 -15.18 -10.70
CA GLU A 164 14.00 -14.07 -10.67
C GLU A 164 12.74 -14.42 -9.86
N LYS A 165 12.32 -15.69 -9.87
CA LYS A 165 11.16 -16.15 -9.08
C LYS A 165 11.42 -15.99 -7.58
N ILE A 166 12.54 -16.51 -7.08
CA ILE A 166 12.91 -16.37 -5.66
C ILE A 166 13.10 -14.91 -5.30
N LYS A 167 13.70 -14.11 -6.19
CA LYS A 167 13.81 -12.66 -6.00
C LYS A 167 12.43 -12.01 -5.83
N ASP A 168 11.48 -12.32 -6.71
CA ASP A 168 10.13 -11.77 -6.63
C ASP A 168 9.39 -12.23 -5.37
N PHE A 169 9.62 -13.46 -4.90
CA PHE A 169 9.08 -13.91 -3.62
C PHE A 169 9.71 -13.17 -2.44
N TYR A 170 11.03 -13.02 -2.43
CA TYR A 170 11.75 -12.25 -1.41
C TYR A 170 11.26 -10.80 -1.35
N ASP A 171 11.14 -10.13 -2.49
CA ASP A 171 10.64 -8.76 -2.58
C ASP A 171 9.17 -8.67 -2.11
N LEU A 172 8.34 -9.68 -2.42
CA LEU A 172 6.97 -9.76 -1.93
C LEU A 172 6.92 -9.87 -0.40
N LEU A 173 7.74 -10.74 0.19
CA LEU A 173 7.81 -10.90 1.65
C LEU A 173 8.19 -9.57 2.33
N LYS A 174 9.15 -8.83 1.77
CA LYS A 174 9.54 -7.51 2.29
C LYS A 174 8.39 -6.51 2.23
N ILE A 175 7.66 -6.47 1.12
CA ILE A 175 6.49 -5.59 0.96
C ILE A 175 5.43 -5.90 2.03
N TRP A 176 5.23 -7.17 2.36
CA TRP A 176 4.19 -7.61 3.30
C TRP A 176 4.59 -7.47 4.76
N PHE A 177 5.85 -7.75 5.10
CA PHE A 177 6.27 -7.98 6.48
C PHE A 177 7.36 -7.03 6.99
N GLU A 178 7.98 -6.23 6.12
CA GLU A 178 8.84 -5.12 6.56
C GLU A 178 8.04 -3.81 6.58
N VAL A 179 8.19 -3.06 7.68
CA VAL A 179 7.71 -1.69 7.71
C VAL A 179 8.50 -0.89 6.68
N LYS A 180 7.81 -0.28 5.71
CA LYS A 180 8.45 0.64 4.76
C LYS A 180 9.18 1.70 5.56
N ARG A 181 10.51 1.67 5.48
CA ARG A 181 11.35 2.64 6.19
C ARG A 181 11.12 4.02 5.57
N ILE A 182 10.41 4.88 6.27
CA ILE A 182 10.29 6.29 5.95
C ILE A 182 11.41 7.02 6.69
N THR A 183 12.33 7.62 5.94
CA THR A 183 13.42 8.42 6.51
C THR A 183 13.23 9.88 6.12
N PHE A 184 13.44 10.77 7.08
CA PHE A 184 13.51 12.21 6.83
C PHE A 184 14.97 12.64 6.82
N THR A 185 15.31 13.52 5.90
CA THR A 185 16.55 14.30 5.92
C THR A 185 16.53 15.29 7.08
N ASN A 186 17.71 15.70 7.54
CA ASN A 186 17.82 16.73 8.59
C ASN A 186 17.10 18.03 8.20
N SER A 187 17.09 18.37 6.90
CA SER A 187 16.38 19.55 6.39
C SER A 187 14.86 19.40 6.56
N GLU A 188 14.28 18.27 6.14
CA GLU A 188 12.85 18.00 6.30
C GLU A 188 12.43 18.02 7.76
N VAL A 189 13.20 17.37 8.64
CA VAL A 189 12.99 17.42 10.09
C VAL A 189 13.00 18.87 10.58
N SER A 190 14.00 19.67 10.17
CA SER A 190 14.08 21.07 10.57
C SER A 190 12.88 21.91 10.13
N PHE A 191 12.25 21.59 8.98
CA PHE A 191 11.03 22.24 8.53
C PHE A 191 9.80 21.77 9.30
N MET A 192 9.66 20.48 9.60
CA MET A 192 8.51 19.93 10.34
C MET A 192 8.33 20.56 11.73
N PHE A 193 9.42 21.01 12.35
CA PHE A 193 9.39 21.66 13.66
C PHE A 193 9.34 23.20 13.61
N LYS A 194 9.18 23.80 12.42
CA LYS A 194 8.96 25.25 12.30
C LYS A 194 7.50 25.60 12.59
N PRO A 195 7.21 26.48 13.58
CA PRO A 195 5.84 26.85 13.95
C PRO A 195 5.08 27.57 12.82
N GLU A 196 5.78 28.12 11.84
CA GLU A 196 5.19 28.81 10.69
C GLU A 196 4.56 27.83 9.69
N ILE A 197 5.00 26.57 9.62
CA ILE A 197 4.52 25.62 8.60
C ILE A 197 3.00 25.38 8.69
N PRO A 198 2.42 25.07 9.87
CA PRO A 198 0.96 24.96 9.99
C PRO A 198 0.23 26.25 9.58
N SER A 199 0.79 27.43 9.90
CA SER A 199 0.20 28.71 9.51
C SER A 199 0.26 28.95 8.00
N ILE A 200 1.37 28.57 7.34
CA ILE A 200 1.54 28.67 5.89
C ILE A 200 0.51 27.77 5.18
N MET A 201 0.35 26.52 5.65
CA MET A 201 -0.65 25.59 5.07
C MET A 201 -2.06 26.13 5.22
N ASN A 202 -2.42 26.65 6.41
CA ASN A 202 -3.73 27.27 6.62
C ASN A 202 -3.96 28.47 5.69
N LYS A 203 -2.96 29.34 5.50
CA LYS A 203 -3.07 30.48 4.56
C LYS A 203 -3.28 30.04 3.12
N LEU A 204 -2.62 28.96 2.68
CA LEU A 204 -2.85 28.39 1.34
C LEU A 204 -4.30 27.92 1.20
N PHE A 205 -4.84 27.23 2.20
CA PHE A 205 -6.24 26.77 2.20
C PHE A 205 -7.23 27.95 2.27
N GLU A 206 -6.93 29.00 3.03
CA GLU A 206 -7.71 30.24 3.05
C GLU A 206 -7.73 30.94 1.69
N ILE A 207 -6.63 30.93 0.94
CA ILE A 207 -6.61 31.45 -0.44
C ILE A 207 -7.57 30.62 -1.30
N VAL A 208 -7.49 29.29 -1.24
CA VAL A 208 -8.39 28.39 -1.98
C VAL A 208 -9.85 28.69 -1.63
N ASN A 209 -10.19 28.75 -0.35
CA ASN A 209 -11.55 29.08 0.09
C ASN A 209 -11.99 30.49 -0.35
N GLY A 210 -11.12 31.48 -0.26
CA GLY A 210 -11.40 32.84 -0.72
C GLY A 210 -11.69 32.92 -2.22
N VAL A 211 -10.99 32.14 -3.05
CA VAL A 211 -11.28 32.02 -4.48
C VAL A 211 -12.65 31.38 -4.71
N MET A 212 -12.98 30.32 -3.97
CA MET A 212 -14.29 29.68 -4.04
C MET A 212 -15.40 30.69 -3.72
N ASP A 213 -15.28 31.40 -2.60
CA ASP A 213 -16.27 32.40 -2.16
C ASP A 213 -16.42 33.52 -3.20
N TYR A 214 -15.31 34.02 -3.73
CA TYR A 214 -15.30 35.07 -4.75
C TYR A 214 -16.00 34.64 -6.05
N CYS A 215 -15.67 33.45 -6.56
CA CYS A 215 -16.17 32.96 -7.85
C CYS A 215 -17.59 32.36 -7.75
N SER A 216 -18.01 31.92 -6.56
CA SER A 216 -19.29 31.22 -6.32
C SER A 216 -20.54 31.99 -6.75
N LYS A 217 -20.44 33.32 -6.87
CA LYS A 217 -21.53 34.20 -7.34
C LYS A 217 -21.96 33.89 -8.78
N GLU A 218 -21.04 33.42 -9.61
CA GLU A 218 -21.27 33.19 -11.05
C GLU A 218 -20.91 31.78 -11.50
N PHE A 219 -20.05 31.09 -10.77
CA PHE A 219 -19.55 29.76 -11.12
C PHE A 219 -19.84 28.77 -10.00
N LYS A 220 -20.31 27.57 -10.37
CA LYS A 220 -20.45 26.47 -9.41
C LYS A 220 -19.09 25.83 -9.20
N GLY A 221 -18.70 25.60 -7.96
CA GLY A 221 -17.46 24.91 -7.61
C GLY A 221 -17.70 23.84 -6.54
N LYS A 222 -16.80 22.86 -6.47
CA LYS A 222 -16.75 21.88 -5.37
C LYS A 222 -15.33 21.81 -4.83
N ILE A 223 -15.19 21.95 -3.52
CA ILE A 223 -13.92 21.74 -2.83
C ILE A 223 -13.67 20.23 -2.65
N THR A 224 -12.43 19.82 -2.87
CA THR A 224 -11.89 18.50 -2.55
C THR A 224 -10.74 18.66 -1.54
N SER A 225 -10.63 17.69 -0.63
CA SER A 225 -9.56 17.63 0.36
C SER A 225 -9.25 16.15 0.60
N ASN A 226 -8.06 15.72 0.22
CA ASN A 226 -7.59 14.35 0.38
C ASN A 226 -6.06 14.35 0.53
N ASP A 227 -5.44 13.18 0.39
CA ASP A 227 -3.99 12.98 0.49
C ASP A 227 -3.19 13.50 -0.71
N THR A 228 -3.84 13.90 -1.82
CA THR A 228 -3.19 14.43 -3.02
C THR A 228 -3.40 15.92 -3.24
N GLU A 229 -4.47 16.51 -2.68
CA GLU A 229 -4.85 17.90 -2.95
C GLU A 229 -5.74 18.57 -1.88
N TYR A 230 -5.75 19.90 -1.95
CA TYR A 230 -6.79 20.78 -1.42
C TYR A 230 -7.19 21.80 -2.49
N ALA A 231 -8.32 21.59 -3.15
CA ALA A 231 -8.61 22.27 -4.41
C ALA A 231 -10.10 22.49 -4.70
N ILE A 232 -10.37 23.30 -5.72
CA ILE A 232 -11.70 23.56 -6.28
C ILE A 232 -11.76 22.99 -7.69
N TYR A 233 -12.85 22.29 -7.97
CA TYR A 233 -13.25 21.93 -9.32
C TYR A 233 -14.47 22.77 -9.71
N PHE A 234 -14.25 23.74 -10.60
CA PHE A 234 -15.30 24.58 -11.16
C PHE A 234 -16.06 23.84 -12.26
N LYS A 235 -17.36 24.13 -12.34
CA LYS A 235 -18.30 23.50 -13.26
C LYS A 235 -19.09 24.52 -14.06
N ASP A 236 -19.44 24.15 -15.28
CA ASP A 236 -20.39 24.89 -16.12
C ASP A 236 -21.84 24.64 -15.70
N GLU A 237 -22.77 25.23 -16.46
CA GLU A 237 -24.22 25.09 -16.24
C GLU A 237 -24.72 23.64 -16.46
N ASN A 238 -24.02 22.87 -17.29
CA ASN A 238 -24.27 21.46 -17.58
C ASN A 238 -23.60 20.50 -16.59
N LYS A 239 -22.95 21.03 -15.54
CA LYS A 239 -22.16 20.30 -14.53
C LYS A 239 -20.88 19.65 -15.07
N GLY A 240 -20.44 19.97 -16.29
CA GLY A 240 -19.13 19.62 -16.82
C GLY A 240 -18.04 20.41 -16.10
N TYR A 241 -16.87 19.81 -15.90
CA TYR A 241 -15.73 20.49 -15.28
C TYR A 241 -15.10 21.48 -16.26
N VAL A 242 -14.73 22.65 -15.75
CA VAL A 242 -14.21 23.77 -16.56
C VAL A 242 -12.79 24.12 -16.15
N LEU A 243 -12.52 24.23 -14.85
CA LEU A 243 -11.22 24.65 -14.34
C LEU A 243 -10.96 23.99 -12.99
N TYR A 244 -9.74 23.51 -12.82
CA TYR A 244 -9.14 23.14 -11.54
C TYR A 244 -8.39 24.34 -10.95
N PHE A 245 -8.47 24.55 -9.65
CA PHE A 245 -7.59 25.46 -8.93
C PHE A 245 -7.33 24.98 -7.50
N GLY A 246 -6.06 24.92 -7.07
CA GLY A 246 -5.75 24.61 -5.69
C GLY A 246 -4.31 24.20 -5.43
N VAL A 247 -4.13 23.54 -4.28
CA VAL A 247 -2.88 22.92 -3.86
C VAL A 247 -2.89 21.46 -4.32
N TRP A 248 -2.01 21.11 -5.26
CA TRP A 248 -1.75 19.72 -5.68
C TRP A 248 -0.35 19.34 -5.22
N TYR A 249 -0.23 18.43 -4.25
CA TYR A 249 1.03 18.17 -3.55
C TYR A 249 2.12 17.62 -4.48
N ASP A 250 1.79 16.66 -5.35
CA ASP A 250 2.76 16.10 -6.32
C ASP A 250 3.20 17.13 -7.36
N PHE A 251 2.27 17.99 -7.78
CA PHE A 251 2.60 19.09 -8.69
C PHE A 251 3.51 20.12 -8.01
N TRP A 252 3.25 20.46 -6.75
CA TRP A 252 4.10 21.35 -5.96
C TRP A 252 5.51 20.76 -5.80
N ASP A 253 5.63 19.50 -5.41
CA ASP A 253 6.94 18.84 -5.26
C ASP A 253 7.78 18.93 -6.54
N LYS A 254 7.15 18.69 -7.69
CA LYS A 254 7.83 18.68 -8.99
C LYS A 254 8.10 20.07 -9.58
N HIS A 255 7.18 21.02 -9.40
CA HIS A 255 7.20 22.32 -10.09
C HIS A 255 7.49 23.50 -9.17
N GLY A 256 7.63 23.27 -7.86
CA GLY A 256 8.00 24.28 -6.87
C GLY A 256 6.92 25.32 -6.59
N SER A 257 5.67 25.10 -7.01
CA SER A 257 4.57 26.06 -6.83
C SER A 257 3.42 25.47 -6.00
N PRO A 258 3.03 26.10 -4.88
CA PRO A 258 1.98 25.58 -3.99
C PRO A 258 0.57 25.75 -4.55
N LEU A 259 0.34 26.67 -5.48
CA LEU A 259 -0.97 26.94 -6.06
C LEU A 259 -0.86 26.81 -7.58
N CYS A 260 -1.76 26.02 -8.14
CA CYS A 260 -1.82 25.77 -9.57
C CYS A 260 -3.28 25.78 -10.05
N TYR A 261 -3.45 25.99 -11.34
CA TYR A 261 -4.75 25.93 -12.00
C TYR A 261 -4.61 25.33 -13.39
N GLY A 262 -5.66 24.72 -13.91
CA GLY A 262 -5.58 24.04 -15.19
C GLY A 262 -6.82 23.28 -15.58
N VAL A 263 -6.69 22.50 -16.65
CA VAL A 263 -7.77 21.71 -17.24
C VAL A 263 -7.32 20.26 -17.41
N CYS A 264 -8.23 19.31 -17.25
CA CYS A 264 -7.96 17.93 -17.61
C CYS A 264 -8.23 17.75 -19.11
N SER A 265 -7.35 17.04 -19.81
CA SER A 265 -7.49 16.69 -21.23
C SER A 265 -8.73 15.85 -21.54
N GLU A 266 -9.33 15.21 -20.53
CA GLU A 266 -10.58 14.44 -20.65
C GLU A 266 -11.84 15.32 -20.47
N TRP A 267 -11.69 16.62 -20.18
CA TRP A 267 -12.82 17.55 -20.12
C TRP A 267 -13.26 17.99 -21.52
N ASP A 268 -14.27 18.86 -21.57
CA ASP A 268 -14.82 19.38 -22.82
C ASP A 268 -13.71 19.94 -23.75
N GLU A 269 -13.68 19.45 -24.99
CA GLU A 269 -12.59 19.72 -25.96
C GLU A 269 -12.43 21.22 -26.23
N GLN A 270 -13.54 21.97 -26.28
CA GLN A 270 -13.50 23.41 -26.52
C GLN A 270 -12.88 24.14 -25.32
N THR A 271 -13.20 23.71 -24.10
CA THR A 271 -12.59 24.23 -22.87
C THR A 271 -11.09 24.00 -22.85
N VAL A 272 -10.65 22.77 -23.16
CA VAL A 272 -9.22 22.42 -23.19
C VAL A 272 -8.48 23.26 -24.24
N LYS A 273 -8.99 23.32 -25.48
CA LYS A 273 -8.39 24.15 -26.55
C LYS A 273 -8.35 25.63 -26.21
N ASN A 274 -9.38 26.16 -25.56
CA ASN A 274 -9.40 27.57 -25.14
C ASN A 274 -8.30 27.85 -24.10
N PHE A 275 -8.06 26.92 -23.18
CA PHE A 275 -6.98 27.02 -22.20
C PHE A 275 -5.61 26.96 -22.89
N GLU A 276 -5.40 25.97 -23.77
CA GLU A 276 -4.16 25.79 -24.54
C GLU A 276 -3.79 27.02 -25.38
N ASN A 277 -4.75 27.57 -26.12
CA ASN A 277 -4.51 28.72 -26.98
C ASN A 277 -4.14 30.00 -26.21
N LYS A 278 -4.57 30.10 -24.95
CA LYS A 278 -4.33 31.26 -24.11
C LYS A 278 -2.96 31.23 -23.43
N HIS A 279 -2.46 30.05 -23.10
CA HIS A 279 -1.27 29.86 -22.26
C HIS A 279 -0.10 29.33 -23.08
N LYS A 280 1.01 30.08 -23.11
CA LYS A 280 2.19 29.73 -23.91
C LYS A 280 3.09 28.65 -23.29
N LEU A 281 2.99 28.47 -21.97
CA LEU A 281 3.84 27.56 -21.20
C LEU A 281 2.92 26.75 -20.29
N LEU A 282 2.72 25.49 -20.62
CA LEU A 282 1.87 24.58 -19.87
C LEU A 282 2.70 23.42 -19.31
N TYR A 283 2.34 22.98 -18.12
CA TYR A 283 2.89 21.77 -17.51
C TYR A 283 1.90 20.62 -17.71
N GLU A 284 2.36 19.55 -18.34
CA GLU A 284 1.61 18.30 -18.46
C GLU A 284 1.88 17.38 -17.27
N GLN A 285 0.82 16.99 -16.56
CA GLN A 285 0.89 16.02 -15.46
C GLN A 285 -0.43 15.28 -15.29
N ASP A 286 -0.39 13.94 -15.28
CA ASP A 286 -1.55 13.07 -15.04
C ASP A 286 -2.82 13.47 -15.82
N ASN A 287 -2.67 13.71 -17.12
CA ASN A 287 -3.70 14.16 -18.05
C ASN A 287 -4.17 15.62 -17.85
N TYR A 288 -3.55 16.39 -16.97
CA TYR A 288 -3.82 17.82 -16.80
C TYR A 288 -2.84 18.71 -17.56
N LEU A 289 -3.36 19.83 -18.06
CA LEU A 289 -2.61 20.97 -18.58
C LEU A 289 -2.67 22.08 -17.54
N MET A 290 -1.53 22.37 -16.91
CA MET A 290 -1.45 23.16 -15.69
C MET A 290 -0.60 24.42 -15.85
N MET A 291 -0.97 25.43 -15.06
CA MET A 291 -0.27 26.68 -14.87
C MET A 291 0.05 26.88 -13.39
N ASN A 292 1.20 27.47 -13.11
CA ASN A 292 1.53 27.96 -11.77
C ASN A 292 0.79 29.27 -11.51
N VAL A 293 0.34 29.47 -10.27
CA VAL A 293 0.07 30.83 -9.79
C VAL A 293 1.44 31.54 -9.65
N PRO A 294 1.66 32.69 -10.30
CA PRO A 294 2.96 33.36 -10.26
C PRO A 294 3.39 33.72 -8.83
N GLU A 295 4.65 33.49 -8.50
CA GLU A 295 5.22 33.82 -7.18
C GLU A 295 4.98 35.28 -6.78
N ILE A 296 5.08 36.21 -7.74
CA ILE A 296 4.80 37.64 -7.51
C ILE A 296 3.36 37.93 -7.04
N MET A 297 2.39 37.06 -7.36
CA MET A 297 1.04 37.16 -6.81
C MET A 297 0.96 36.59 -5.39
N ILE A 298 1.71 35.52 -5.11
CA ILE A 298 1.76 34.89 -3.79
C ILE A 298 2.45 35.80 -2.78
N SER A 299 3.54 36.48 -3.16
CA SER A 299 4.29 37.40 -2.31
C SER A 299 3.64 38.78 -2.13
N SER A 300 2.47 39.02 -2.73
CA SER A 300 1.77 40.30 -2.66
C SER A 300 1.00 40.45 -1.34
N GLU A 301 0.90 41.68 -0.81
CA GLU A 301 0.04 41.99 0.35
C GLU A 301 -1.43 41.61 0.12
N ASN A 302 -1.95 41.86 -1.10
CA ASN A 302 -3.30 41.45 -1.51
C ASN A 302 -3.31 40.12 -2.28
N CYS A 303 -2.56 39.12 -1.81
CA CYS A 303 -2.42 37.82 -2.48
C CYS A 303 -3.78 37.18 -2.82
N SER A 304 -4.67 37.05 -1.82
CA SER A 304 -5.97 36.39 -1.97
C SER A 304 -6.84 37.04 -3.06
N GLU A 305 -6.92 38.36 -3.09
CA GLU A 305 -7.69 39.11 -4.11
C GLU A 305 -7.10 38.93 -5.52
N LYS A 306 -5.77 39.01 -5.66
CA LYS A 306 -5.11 38.85 -6.96
C LYS A 306 -5.30 37.44 -7.52
N VAL A 307 -5.21 36.43 -6.67
CA VAL A 307 -5.41 35.04 -7.07
C VAL A 307 -6.89 34.80 -7.42
N ALA A 308 -7.83 35.31 -6.62
CA ALA A 308 -9.26 35.22 -6.93
C ALA A 308 -9.60 35.88 -8.28
N GLN A 309 -9.06 37.06 -8.55
CA GLN A 309 -9.27 37.77 -9.81
C GLN A 309 -8.65 37.02 -11.00
N LEU A 310 -7.47 36.43 -10.83
CA LEU A 310 -6.84 35.57 -11.85
C LEU A 310 -7.78 34.42 -12.21
N ILE A 311 -8.22 33.64 -11.22
CA ILE A 311 -9.05 32.47 -11.45
C ILE A 311 -10.42 32.84 -12.03
N TYR A 312 -11.04 33.93 -11.56
CA TYR A 312 -12.27 34.45 -12.15
C TYR A 312 -12.08 34.81 -13.64
N ASN A 313 -10.98 35.48 -13.98
CA ASN A 313 -10.68 35.84 -15.37
C ASN A 313 -10.43 34.62 -16.26
N GLU A 314 -9.83 33.56 -15.72
CA GLU A 314 -9.70 32.28 -16.40
C GLU A 314 -11.06 31.65 -16.67
N LEU A 315 -11.90 31.53 -15.64
CA LEU A 315 -13.27 30.99 -15.77
C LEU A 315 -14.12 31.77 -16.77
N ALA A 316 -14.08 33.10 -16.72
CA ALA A 316 -14.82 33.97 -17.62
C ALA A 316 -14.33 33.86 -19.08
N ALA A 317 -13.02 33.65 -19.29
CA ALA A 317 -12.47 33.44 -20.62
C ALA A 317 -12.88 32.08 -21.19
N LEU A 318 -12.87 31.03 -20.38
CA LEU A 318 -13.26 29.68 -20.81
C LEU A 318 -14.76 29.57 -21.13
N LYS A 319 -15.63 30.36 -20.47
CA LYS A 319 -17.08 30.39 -20.73
C LYS A 319 -17.46 31.12 -22.03
N LYS A 320 -16.62 32.03 -22.57
CA LYS A 320 -16.96 32.80 -23.78
C LYS A 320 -16.80 31.94 -25.03
N ASN A 321 -17.92 31.56 -25.64
CA ASN A 321 -17.97 30.98 -26.99
C ASN A 321 -17.33 31.94 -28.02
N PRO A 322 -16.27 31.54 -28.75
CA PRO A 322 -15.69 32.37 -29.82
C PRO A 322 -16.65 32.65 -30.99
N THR A 323 -17.77 31.93 -31.08
CA THR A 323 -18.71 31.94 -32.22
C THR A 323 -19.50 33.24 -32.40
N LEU A 324 -19.46 34.19 -31.46
CA LEU A 324 -20.25 35.42 -31.51
C LEU A 324 -19.49 36.66 -32.04
N MET A 325 -18.21 36.55 -32.43
CA MET A 325 -17.44 37.71 -32.93
C MET A 325 -17.35 37.86 -34.46
N ILE A 326 -17.99 37.01 -35.27
CA ILE A 326 -17.86 37.07 -36.75
C ILE A 326 -18.99 37.84 -37.46
N ASN A 327 -20.15 38.10 -36.84
CA ASN A 327 -21.32 38.65 -37.57
C ASN A 327 -21.74 40.09 -37.18
N THR A 328 -20.80 41.02 -37.05
CA THR A 328 -21.12 42.47 -37.00
C THR A 328 -20.11 43.34 -37.74
N LYS A 329 -19.77 42.98 -38.97
CA LYS A 329 -19.32 43.94 -40.00
C LYS A 329 -19.75 43.45 -41.37
N LEU A 330 -20.96 43.85 -41.80
CA LEU A 330 -21.38 44.10 -43.18
C LEU A 330 -22.89 44.41 -43.17
N SER A 331 -23.22 45.68 -43.00
CA SER A 331 -24.45 46.31 -43.50
C SER A 331 -24.19 47.78 -43.71
#